data_AF-A0A956RNE1-F1
#
_entry.id   AF-A0A956RNE1-F1
#
_cell.length_a   1.000
_cell.length_b   1.000
_cell.length_c   1.000
_cell.angle_alpha   90.00
_cell.angle_beta   90.00
_cell.angle_gamma   90.00
#
_symmetry.space_group_name_H-M   'P 1'
#
loop_
_entity.id
_entity.type
_entity.pdbx_description
1 polymer ?
#
loop_
_entity_poly.entity_id
_entity_poly.type
_entity_poly.pdbx_seq_one_letter_code
_entity_poly.pdbx_strand_id
1 'polypeptide(L)'
;MRSRTKRPTPISNPLHRLARTAGVALLLILSAAPGFAQGTAFTYQGQLQQDGSPAQGPYDLLFRLFDSQTDGSQLGSSTCADGIPVSAGTFTVTLDFGQQFAAPTTRYLEISVRAHSGTGCGDPTGFVPLNPRQPITPTPVALHAQSAFALDAADGSPQNAVIVDADGKVGIGTTVPQAKVHIAGSSEGVRVEGSAIGASNTAYITFADAGGTLIGYVGDGSTGDNAIYLSSYNGDVHLYTLFGAALTAKSNGNVGIGTTTPNAKLDVRGDIRLGSTGQYYAAKSNRNDHMLRGTVNTNGTIGSGTGFSVSHTAGSGIYVINWSTPWATAPTLVASSIAVARKAHVIQSQTTFTTVGSSNETNTPMDGGFTFIAMGE
;
A
#
# COMPACT_ATOMS: atom_id res chain seq x y z
N MET A 1 46.14 -66.34 24.82
CA MET A 1 45.37 -67.46 25.45
C MET A 1 44.61 -66.88 26.65
N ARG A 2 43.29 -67.08 26.68
CA ARG A 2 42.24 -66.53 27.58
C ARG A 2 42.61 -66.61 29.09
N SER A 3 42.48 -65.53 29.86
CA SER A 3 41.30 -65.03 30.60
C SER A 3 40.82 -65.95 31.74
N ARG A 4 40.93 -65.42 32.98
CA ARG A 4 40.68 -66.08 34.28
C ARG A 4 39.23 -65.95 34.75
N THR A 5 38.85 -66.99 35.47
CA THR A 5 37.61 -67.37 36.15
C THR A 5 37.24 -66.54 37.38
N LYS A 6 35.93 -66.48 37.70
CA LYS A 6 35.42 -66.80 39.06
C LYS A 6 33.90 -67.07 39.08
N ARG A 7 33.52 -68.06 39.91
CA ARG A 7 32.19 -68.62 40.20
C ARG A 7 31.97 -68.57 41.75
N PRO A 8 30.84 -68.97 42.37
CA PRO A 8 29.75 -68.06 42.78
C PRO A 8 29.22 -68.22 44.26
N THR A 9 28.28 -67.34 44.66
CA THR A 9 27.09 -67.51 45.58
C THR A 9 27.26 -67.79 47.10
N PRO A 10 26.20 -67.70 47.94
CA PRO A 10 25.34 -66.56 48.35
C PRO A 10 25.19 -66.50 49.91
N ILE A 11 24.26 -65.72 50.52
CA ILE A 11 23.41 -66.09 51.71
C ILE A 11 22.70 -64.86 52.36
N SER A 12 21.38 -65.04 52.57
CA SER A 12 20.40 -64.50 53.57
C SER A 12 20.13 -63.00 53.80
N ASN A 13 18.84 -62.64 53.65
CA ASN A 13 18.10 -61.62 54.42
C ASN A 13 17.60 -62.25 55.76
N PRO A 14 17.27 -61.51 56.87
CA PRO A 14 16.26 -60.44 56.85
C PRO A 14 16.36 -59.28 57.88
N LEU A 15 15.58 -58.21 57.59
CA LEU A 15 14.79 -57.32 58.46
C LEU A 15 15.39 -56.75 59.77
N HIS A 16 15.56 -55.42 59.82
CA HIS A 16 14.86 -54.47 60.73
C HIS A 16 15.59 -53.11 60.78
N ARG A 17 14.93 -52.02 60.35
CA ARG A 17 14.69 -50.80 61.15
C ARG A 17 14.08 -49.68 60.31
N LEU A 18 13.04 -49.08 60.89
CA LEU A 18 12.29 -47.91 60.43
C LEU A 18 13.20 -46.69 60.24
N ALA A 19 12.98 -45.93 59.16
CA ALA A 19 13.13 -44.48 59.17
C ALA A 19 12.10 -43.87 58.20
N ARG A 20 11.19 -43.05 58.76
CA ARG A 20 10.19 -42.25 58.04
C ARG A 20 10.88 -41.07 57.37
N THR A 21 10.67 -40.89 56.07
CA THR A 21 10.81 -39.60 55.39
C THR A 21 9.64 -39.44 54.43
N ALA A 22 8.68 -38.59 54.82
CA ALA A 22 7.59 -38.14 53.96
C ALA A 22 8.16 -37.13 52.95
N GLY A 23 8.28 -37.52 51.69
CA GLY A 23 8.60 -36.61 50.59
C GLY A 23 7.31 -35.99 50.05
N VAL A 24 7.16 -34.67 50.22
CA VAL A 24 6.12 -33.89 49.56
C VAL A 24 6.53 -33.70 48.10
N ALA A 25 5.76 -34.26 47.17
CA ALA A 25 5.92 -34.02 45.74
C ALA A 25 5.12 -32.77 45.33
N LEU A 26 5.82 -31.74 44.86
CA LEU A 26 5.21 -30.52 44.30
C LEU A 26 4.85 -30.79 42.83
N LEU A 27 3.56 -30.91 42.55
CA LEU A 27 3.01 -31.04 41.20
C LEU A 27 2.88 -29.62 40.59
N LEU A 28 3.77 -29.24 39.66
CA LEU A 28 3.63 -28.00 38.89
C LEU A 28 2.57 -28.19 37.79
N ILE A 29 1.40 -27.59 37.95
CA ILE A 29 0.42 -27.41 36.89
C ILE A 29 0.74 -26.08 36.20
N LEU A 30 1.25 -26.13 34.97
CA LEU A 30 1.46 -24.95 34.14
C LEU A 30 0.19 -24.67 33.34
N SER A 31 -0.68 -23.80 33.85
CA SER A 31 -1.77 -23.23 33.06
C SER A 31 -1.29 -21.94 32.41
N ALA A 32 -1.08 -21.96 31.09
CA ALA A 32 -0.89 -20.74 30.31
C ALA A 32 -2.24 -20.05 30.14
N ALA A 33 -2.47 -18.96 30.86
CA ALA A 33 -3.54 -18.02 30.54
C ALA A 33 -3.01 -17.02 29.50
N PRO A 34 -3.80 -16.67 28.47
CA PRO A 34 -3.43 -15.60 27.54
C PRO A 34 -3.27 -14.28 28.31
N GLY A 35 -2.19 -13.56 28.02
CA GLY A 35 -1.92 -12.25 28.60
C GLY A 35 -2.99 -11.25 28.18
N PHE A 36 -3.81 -10.81 29.13
CA PHE A 36 -4.56 -9.57 28.98
C PHE A 36 -3.57 -8.40 28.96
N ALA A 37 -3.88 -7.37 28.18
CA ALA A 37 -3.19 -6.09 28.20
C ALA A 37 -2.89 -5.69 29.66
N GLN A 38 -1.62 -5.42 29.95
CA GLN A 38 -1.11 -5.25 31.32
C GLN A 38 -1.97 -4.21 32.06
N GLY A 39 -2.65 -4.62 33.14
CA GLY A 39 -3.46 -3.71 33.96
C GLY A 39 -2.60 -2.59 34.55
N THR A 40 -3.21 -1.46 34.91
CA THR A 40 -2.52 -0.30 35.52
C THR A 40 -2.12 -0.51 36.98
N ALA A 41 -2.53 -1.65 37.56
CA ALA A 41 -2.22 -2.03 38.91
C ALA A 41 -0.76 -2.49 39.07
N PHE A 42 -0.11 -2.08 40.15
CA PHE A 42 1.22 -2.53 40.52
C PHE A 42 1.30 -2.89 42.00
N THR A 43 2.21 -3.82 42.34
CA THR A 43 2.48 -4.19 43.73
C THR A 43 3.42 -3.18 44.37
N TYR A 44 3.06 -2.72 45.57
CA TYR A 44 3.87 -1.85 46.39
C TYR A 44 4.17 -2.53 47.72
N GLN A 45 5.46 -2.64 48.07
CA GLN A 45 5.92 -3.19 49.34
C GLN A 45 6.61 -2.09 50.14
N GLY A 46 6.20 -1.91 51.40
CA GLY A 46 6.72 -0.86 52.28
C GLY A 46 7.18 -1.39 53.64
N GLN A 47 7.97 -0.56 54.33
CA GLN A 47 8.32 -0.74 55.74
C GLN A 47 7.73 0.41 56.56
N LEU A 48 7.04 0.08 57.64
CA LEU A 48 6.41 0.97 58.59
C LEU A 48 7.05 0.79 59.97
N GLN A 49 7.41 1.91 60.59
CA GLN A 49 7.88 1.96 61.96
C GLN A 49 6.93 2.80 62.79
N GLN A 50 6.75 2.41 64.05
CA GLN A 50 6.04 3.18 65.06
C GLN A 50 6.98 3.37 66.25
N ASP A 51 7.24 4.63 66.62
CA ASP A 51 8.15 5.01 67.70
C ASP A 51 9.54 4.37 67.61
N GLY A 52 10.06 4.23 66.38
CA GLY A 52 11.38 3.65 66.08
C GLY A 52 11.44 2.12 66.14
N SER A 53 10.32 1.44 66.41
CA SER A 53 10.22 -0.02 66.32
C SER A 53 9.40 -0.44 65.09
N PRO A 54 9.65 -1.62 64.49
CA PRO A 54 8.83 -2.11 63.39
C PRO A 54 7.36 -2.25 63.83
N ALA A 55 6.45 -1.67 63.06
CA ALA A 55 5.02 -1.72 63.34
C ALA A 55 4.47 -3.15 63.28
N GLN A 56 3.45 -3.45 64.09
CA GLN A 56 2.83 -4.78 64.20
C GLN A 56 1.31 -4.66 64.32
N GLY A 57 0.58 -5.46 63.55
CA GLY A 57 -0.88 -5.50 63.57
C GLY A 57 -1.53 -4.91 62.31
N PRO A 58 -2.87 -4.81 62.28
CA PRO A 58 -3.58 -4.24 61.13
C PRO A 58 -3.48 -2.70 61.12
N TYR A 59 -3.24 -2.14 59.94
CA TYR A 59 -3.20 -0.69 59.71
C TYR A 59 -4.08 -0.31 58.52
N ASP A 60 -4.57 0.93 58.53
CA ASP A 60 -5.18 1.52 57.35
C ASP A 60 -4.15 2.40 56.65
N LEU A 61 -4.00 2.20 55.34
CA LEU A 61 -3.11 2.98 54.50
C LEU A 61 -3.92 3.65 53.39
N LEU A 62 -3.77 4.96 53.29
CA LEU A 62 -4.36 5.77 52.24
C LEU A 62 -3.26 6.29 51.32
N PHE A 63 -3.37 5.94 50.04
CA PHE A 63 -2.39 6.30 49.02
C PHE A 63 -2.95 7.34 48.07
N ARG A 64 -2.15 8.36 47.77
CA ARG A 64 -2.47 9.38 46.78
C ARG A 64 -1.27 9.62 45.88
N LEU A 65 -1.54 9.83 44.60
CA LEU A 65 -0.52 10.16 43.63
C LEU A 65 -0.44 11.67 43.45
N PHE A 66 0.76 12.23 43.35
CA PHE A 66 1.01 13.66 43.18
C PHE A 66 2.03 13.94 42.07
N ASP A 67 1.98 15.14 41.51
CA ASP A 67 2.92 15.63 40.50
C ASP A 67 4.24 16.21 41.05
N SER A 68 4.30 16.50 42.36
CA SER A 68 5.48 17.06 43.04
C SER A 68 5.71 16.42 44.42
N GLN A 69 6.98 16.41 44.85
CA GLN A 69 7.42 15.91 46.15
C GLN A 69 6.89 16.74 47.33
N THR A 70 6.69 18.04 47.11
CA THR A 70 6.15 19.01 48.08
C THR A 70 5.19 19.94 47.35
N ASP A 71 4.06 20.29 47.98
CA ASP A 71 3.04 21.23 47.48
C ASP A 71 2.46 20.94 46.08
N GLY A 72 2.45 19.67 45.66
CA GLY A 72 1.88 19.23 44.38
C GLY A 72 0.36 19.05 44.36
N SER A 73 -0.19 18.88 43.14
CA SER A 73 -1.60 18.53 42.90
C SER A 73 -1.79 17.02 42.90
N GLN A 74 -2.89 16.54 43.48
CA GLN A 74 -3.24 15.12 43.45
C GLN A 74 -3.64 14.72 42.03
N LEU A 75 -3.17 13.56 41.59
CA LEU A 75 -3.46 12.93 40.32
C LEU A 75 -4.29 11.66 40.56
N GLY A 76 -5.42 11.54 39.89
CA GLY A 76 -6.32 10.40 40.05
C GLY A 76 -6.98 10.31 41.43
N SER A 77 -7.69 9.20 41.65
CA SER A 77 -8.38 8.90 42.91
C SER A 77 -7.41 8.37 43.96
N SER A 78 -7.74 8.56 45.24
CA SER A 78 -7.01 7.92 46.34
C SER A 78 -7.27 6.41 46.37
N THR A 79 -6.25 5.60 46.65
CA THR A 79 -6.37 4.15 46.83
C THR A 79 -6.35 3.83 48.32
N CYS A 80 -7.36 3.09 48.80
CA CYS A 80 -7.47 2.65 50.20
C CYS A 80 -7.02 1.20 50.36
N ALA A 81 -6.18 0.96 51.36
CA ALA A 81 -5.82 -0.36 51.84
C ALA A 81 -6.24 -0.45 53.32
N ASP A 82 -7.44 -0.98 53.55
CA ASP A 82 -8.12 -1.05 54.85
C ASP A 82 -7.71 -2.30 55.63
N GLY A 83 -7.33 -2.14 56.90
CA GLY A 83 -7.02 -3.23 57.83
C GLY A 83 -5.93 -4.18 57.36
N ILE A 84 -4.97 -3.71 56.54
CA ILE A 84 -3.93 -4.57 55.99
C ILE A 84 -2.96 -5.02 57.07
N PRO A 85 -2.53 -6.30 57.06
CA PRO A 85 -1.60 -6.80 58.06
C PRO A 85 -0.21 -6.21 57.84
N VAL A 86 0.32 -5.57 58.88
CA VAL A 86 1.73 -5.18 58.97
C VAL A 86 2.43 -6.17 59.91
N SER A 87 3.46 -6.85 59.40
CA SER A 87 4.23 -7.82 60.16
C SER A 87 5.71 -7.48 60.14
N ALA A 88 6.31 -7.33 61.33
CA ALA A 88 7.67 -6.86 61.52
C ALA A 88 7.97 -5.59 60.70
N GLY A 89 7.00 -4.66 60.67
CA GLY A 89 7.04 -3.43 59.91
C GLY A 89 6.77 -3.58 58.42
N THR A 90 6.72 -4.78 57.85
CA THR A 90 6.52 -4.95 56.39
C THR A 90 5.05 -5.08 56.02
N PHE A 91 4.68 -4.49 54.88
CA PHE A 91 3.37 -4.68 54.26
C PHE A 91 3.48 -4.74 52.74
N THR A 92 2.47 -5.34 52.10
CA THR A 92 2.35 -5.40 50.63
C THR A 92 0.92 -5.05 50.24
N VAL A 93 0.76 -4.17 49.25
CA VAL A 93 -0.54 -3.75 48.71
C VAL A 93 -0.49 -3.71 47.19
N THR A 94 -1.65 -3.80 46.55
CA THR A 94 -1.79 -3.53 45.12
C THR A 94 -2.38 -2.14 44.96
N LEU A 95 -1.70 -1.28 44.19
CA LEU A 95 -2.11 0.09 43.92
C LEU A 95 -2.55 0.21 42.46
N ASP A 96 -3.64 0.92 42.23
CA ASP A 96 -4.12 1.27 40.90
C ASP A 96 -4.67 2.69 40.91
N PHE A 97 -3.96 3.59 40.22
CA PHE A 97 -4.35 4.99 40.04
C PHE A 97 -4.93 5.26 38.65
N GLY A 98 -5.11 4.22 37.83
CA GLY A 98 -5.46 4.34 36.42
C GLY A 98 -4.31 4.90 35.57
N GLN A 99 -4.66 5.54 34.45
CA GLN A 99 -3.75 5.99 33.38
C GLN A 99 -2.94 7.26 33.74
N GLN A 100 -2.34 7.35 34.93
CA GLN A 100 -1.61 8.53 35.40
C GLN A 100 -0.11 8.53 35.04
N PHE A 101 0.38 7.42 34.46
CA PHE A 101 1.79 7.15 34.13
C PHE A 101 2.10 7.22 32.63
N ALA A 102 1.16 7.73 31.81
CA ALA A 102 1.34 7.82 30.36
C ALA A 102 2.41 8.86 29.93
N ALA A 103 2.71 9.84 30.78
CA ALA A 103 3.71 10.89 30.52
C ALA A 103 5.03 10.59 31.27
N PRO A 104 6.20 10.98 30.72
CA PRO A 104 7.53 10.71 31.29
C PRO A 104 7.89 11.61 32.49
N THR A 105 6.89 12.02 33.27
CA THR A 105 7.09 12.91 34.42
C THR A 105 7.07 12.09 35.71
N THR A 106 7.99 12.37 36.64
CA THR A 106 8.03 11.71 37.94
C THR A 106 6.70 11.89 38.66
N ARG A 107 6.26 10.84 39.35
CA ARG A 107 5.09 10.87 40.22
C ARG A 107 5.53 10.61 41.65
N TYR A 108 4.78 11.14 42.61
CA TYR A 108 5.10 11.03 44.01
C TYR A 108 3.93 10.38 44.74
N LEU A 109 4.21 9.34 45.52
CA LEU A 109 3.24 8.64 46.35
C LEU A 109 3.22 9.31 47.73
N GLU A 110 2.08 9.89 48.09
CA GLU A 110 1.77 10.25 49.46
C GLU A 110 1.12 9.05 50.14
N ILE A 111 1.62 8.72 51.33
CA ILE A 111 1.12 7.62 52.14
C ILE A 111 0.66 8.23 53.45
N SER A 112 -0.62 8.08 53.77
CA SER A 112 -1.13 8.38 55.11
C SER A 112 -1.47 7.08 55.82
N VAL A 113 -1.09 6.98 57.10
CA VAL A 113 -1.25 5.75 57.90
C VAL A 113 -1.98 6.02 59.21
N ARG A 114 -2.75 5.03 59.66
CA ARG A 114 -3.24 4.93 61.04
C ARG A 114 -3.34 3.47 61.48
N ALA A 115 -3.35 3.23 62.79
CA ALA A 115 -3.75 1.92 63.31
C ALA A 115 -5.21 1.63 62.92
N HIS A 116 -5.51 0.39 62.54
CA HIS A 116 -6.88 0.02 62.12
C HIS A 116 -7.87 0.14 63.29
N SER A 117 -8.94 0.91 63.07
CA SER A 117 -9.96 1.22 64.10
C SER A 117 -11.31 0.54 63.86
N GLY A 118 -11.41 -0.37 62.88
CA GLY A 118 -12.68 -0.99 62.46
C GLY A 118 -13.55 -0.11 61.57
N THR A 119 -13.07 1.08 61.22
CA THR A 119 -13.66 1.99 60.22
C THR A 119 -12.75 2.03 59.00
N GLY A 120 -13.32 1.96 57.79
CA GLY A 120 -12.51 2.00 56.55
C GLY A 120 -11.91 3.38 56.26
N CYS A 121 -11.09 3.49 55.20
CA CYS A 121 -10.39 4.75 54.87
C CYS A 121 -11.29 5.93 54.43
N GLY A 122 -12.61 5.75 54.39
CA GLY A 122 -13.57 6.84 54.12
C GLY A 122 -13.66 7.85 55.27
N ASP A 123 -13.26 7.45 56.48
CA ASP A 123 -13.11 8.34 57.63
C ASP A 123 -11.66 8.86 57.68
N PRO A 124 -11.40 10.16 57.48
CA PRO A 124 -10.05 10.71 57.46
C PRO A 124 -9.43 10.88 58.85
N THR A 125 -10.20 10.70 59.93
CA THR A 125 -9.69 10.96 61.28
C THR A 125 -8.56 10.00 61.67
N GLY A 126 -7.52 10.55 62.31
CA GLY A 126 -6.38 9.78 62.82
C GLY A 126 -5.31 9.39 61.80
N PHE A 127 -5.50 9.67 60.51
CA PHE A 127 -4.45 9.45 59.50
C PHE A 127 -3.30 10.46 59.65
N VAL A 128 -2.07 9.94 59.64
CA VAL A 128 -0.85 10.74 59.67
C VAL A 128 -0.12 10.58 58.33
N PRO A 129 0.14 11.68 57.57
CA PRO A 129 0.93 11.61 56.35
C PRO A 129 2.40 11.34 56.64
N LEU A 130 2.99 10.41 55.90
CA LEU A 130 4.41 10.08 55.95
C LEU A 130 5.17 10.97 54.97
N ASN A 131 5.82 12.01 55.48
CA ASN A 131 6.60 12.96 54.70
C ASN A 131 8.11 12.63 54.71
N PRO A 132 8.84 12.91 53.61
CA PRO A 132 8.36 13.43 52.32
C PRO A 132 7.70 12.35 51.45
N ARG A 133 6.91 12.78 50.44
CA ARG A 133 6.31 11.86 49.44
C ARG A 133 7.40 11.09 48.70
N GLN A 134 7.12 9.83 48.38
CA GLN A 134 8.10 8.93 47.76
C GLN A 134 8.01 8.97 46.23
N PRO A 135 9.11 9.16 45.48
CA PRO A 135 9.08 9.13 44.03
C PRO A 135 8.80 7.71 43.51
N ILE A 136 7.93 7.60 42.50
CA ILE A 136 7.75 6.40 41.71
C ILE A 136 8.66 6.53 40.49
N THR A 137 9.75 5.75 40.47
CA THR A 137 10.67 5.68 39.33
C THR A 137 10.18 4.67 38.29
N PRO A 138 10.35 4.93 36.97
CA PRO A 138 10.03 3.95 35.94
C PRO A 138 10.73 2.61 36.19
N THR A 139 10.02 1.50 35.99
CA THR A 139 10.65 0.17 35.96
C THR A 139 11.48 0.02 34.67
N PRO A 140 12.52 -0.83 34.63
CA PRO A 140 13.34 -1.02 33.44
C PRO A 140 12.55 -1.38 32.17
N VAL A 141 11.43 -2.08 32.31
CA VAL A 141 10.53 -2.44 31.20
C VAL A 141 9.67 -1.25 30.71
N ALA A 142 9.38 -0.27 31.56
CA ALA A 142 8.67 0.95 31.18
C ALA A 142 9.54 1.91 30.35
N LEU A 143 10.87 1.88 30.53
CA LEU A 143 11.81 2.62 29.68
C LEU A 143 11.79 2.12 28.23
N HIS A 144 11.63 0.81 28.01
CA HIS A 144 11.56 0.22 26.67
C HIS A 144 10.25 0.57 25.94
N ALA A 145 9.13 0.73 26.67
CA ALA A 145 7.86 1.19 26.11
C ALA A 145 7.88 2.67 25.70
N GLN A 146 8.73 3.49 26.33
CA GLN A 146 8.89 4.92 26.04
C GLN A 146 9.72 5.18 24.76
N SER A 147 10.38 4.15 24.24
CA SER A 147 11.26 4.20 23.07
C SER A 147 11.01 3.05 22.10
N ALA A 148 9.74 2.64 21.91
CA ALA A 148 9.40 1.62 20.93
C ALA A 148 9.56 2.18 19.50
N PHE A 149 10.81 2.35 19.06
CA PHE A 149 11.16 2.60 17.67
C PHE A 149 10.77 1.43 16.77
N ALA A 150 10.39 0.29 17.36
CA ALA A 150 9.97 -0.90 16.63
C ALA A 150 8.70 -1.51 17.23
N LEU A 151 7.89 -2.08 16.34
CA LEU A 151 6.72 -2.90 16.64
C LEU A 151 7.04 -4.32 16.18
N ASP A 152 7.00 -5.28 17.10
CA ASP A 152 7.04 -6.71 16.77
C ASP A 152 5.68 -7.15 16.21
N ALA A 153 5.64 -8.29 15.50
CA ALA A 153 4.38 -8.92 15.16
C ALA A 153 3.60 -9.33 16.42
N ALA A 154 2.28 -9.53 16.29
CA ALA A 154 1.40 -9.79 17.44
C ALA A 154 1.74 -11.07 18.20
N ASP A 155 2.35 -12.06 17.55
CA ASP A 155 2.87 -13.29 18.15
C ASP A 155 4.36 -13.21 18.53
N GLY A 156 4.97 -12.03 18.40
CA GLY A 156 6.39 -11.76 18.65
C GLY A 156 7.33 -12.13 17.49
N SER A 157 6.80 -12.59 16.34
CA SER A 157 7.63 -12.99 15.20
C SER A 157 7.00 -12.62 13.84
N PRO A 158 7.68 -11.82 12.99
CA PRO A 158 9.02 -11.31 13.16
C PRO A 158 9.10 -10.18 14.19
N GLN A 159 10.24 -10.09 14.87
CA GLN A 159 10.61 -8.90 15.61
C GLN A 159 10.84 -7.73 14.65
N ASN A 160 10.58 -6.50 15.11
CA ASN A 160 10.72 -5.28 14.31
C ASN A 160 9.96 -5.33 12.98
N ALA A 161 8.74 -5.87 13.00
CA ALA A 161 7.85 -5.92 11.85
C ALA A 161 7.61 -4.52 11.25
N VAL A 162 7.52 -3.50 12.11
CA VAL A 162 7.59 -2.08 11.73
C VAL A 162 8.67 -1.41 12.56
N ILE A 163 9.51 -0.56 11.96
CA ILE A 163 10.57 0.16 12.67
C ILE A 163 10.72 1.58 12.14
N VAL A 164 11.09 2.52 13.02
CA VAL A 164 11.60 3.85 12.70
C VAL A 164 13.11 3.83 12.98
N ASP A 165 13.95 3.99 11.95
CA ASP A 165 15.40 3.99 12.13
C ASP A 165 15.92 5.31 12.74
N ALA A 166 17.23 5.38 12.99
CA ALA A 166 17.87 6.57 13.57
C ALA A 166 17.79 7.82 12.67
N ASP A 167 17.52 7.66 11.37
CA ASP A 167 17.29 8.75 10.42
C ASP A 167 15.80 9.13 10.31
N GLY A 168 14.92 8.48 11.07
CA GLY A 168 13.46 8.71 11.04
C GLY A 168 12.74 8.04 9.87
N LYS A 169 13.34 7.05 9.21
CA LYS A 169 12.73 6.29 8.11
C LYS A 169 11.93 5.10 8.65
N VAL A 170 10.78 4.82 8.05
CA VAL A 170 9.92 3.70 8.41
C VAL A 170 10.29 2.47 7.57
N GLY A 171 10.69 1.38 8.21
CA GLY A 171 10.81 0.06 7.62
C GLY A 171 9.59 -0.80 7.95
N ILE A 172 9.03 -1.52 6.98
CA ILE A 172 8.01 -2.56 7.18
C ILE A 172 8.58 -3.85 6.58
N GLY A 173 8.81 -4.86 7.42
CA GLY A 173 9.49 -6.10 7.03
C GLY A 173 10.99 -5.95 6.75
N THR A 174 11.60 -4.81 7.09
CA THR A 174 13.05 -4.55 7.00
C THR A 174 13.51 -3.63 8.11
N THR A 175 14.71 -3.88 8.64
CA THR A 175 15.38 -3.04 9.64
C THR A 175 16.35 -2.01 9.05
N VAL A 176 16.54 -2.03 7.72
CA VAL A 176 17.45 -1.12 7.00
C VAL A 176 16.67 -0.39 5.90
N PRO A 177 15.79 0.56 6.25
CA PRO A 177 15.02 1.32 5.26
C PRO A 177 15.94 2.22 4.41
N GLN A 178 15.82 2.14 3.09
CA GLN A 178 16.59 2.96 2.14
C GLN A 178 15.83 4.20 1.65
N ALA A 179 14.56 4.34 2.06
CA ALA A 179 13.68 5.46 1.75
C ALA A 179 12.85 5.81 3.00
N LYS A 180 12.15 6.96 2.99
CA LYS A 180 11.30 7.39 4.12
C LYS A 180 10.29 6.33 4.57
N VAL A 181 9.77 5.56 3.62
CA VAL A 181 9.01 4.33 3.88
C VAL A 181 9.60 3.24 2.98
N HIS A 182 10.08 2.14 3.56
CA HIS A 182 10.60 0.98 2.84
C HIS A 182 9.83 -0.27 3.27
N ILE A 183 9.08 -0.85 2.34
CA ILE A 183 8.33 -2.09 2.56
C ILE A 183 9.08 -3.22 1.84
N ALA A 184 9.50 -4.24 2.59
CA ALA A 184 10.23 -5.39 2.06
C ALA A 184 9.54 -6.69 2.47
N GLY A 185 9.41 -7.63 1.54
CA GLY A 185 8.77 -8.92 1.80
C GLY A 185 8.58 -9.74 0.51
N SER A 186 8.06 -10.95 0.65
CA SER A 186 7.76 -11.88 -0.46
C SER A 186 6.27 -11.97 -0.82
N SER A 187 5.43 -11.19 -0.14
CA SER A 187 3.97 -11.14 -0.31
C SER A 187 3.54 -9.74 -0.80
N GLU A 188 2.23 -9.51 -0.94
CA GLU A 188 1.71 -8.18 -1.26
C GLU A 188 2.23 -7.13 -0.26
N GLY A 189 2.86 -6.06 -0.77
CA GLY A 189 3.47 -5.03 0.07
C GLY A 189 2.47 -3.96 0.52
N VAL A 190 1.66 -3.44 -0.40
CA VAL A 190 0.67 -2.39 -0.12
C VAL A 190 -0.66 -2.79 -0.73
N ARG A 191 -1.70 -2.86 0.11
CA ARG A 191 -3.09 -2.97 -0.32
C ARG A 191 -3.80 -1.66 -0.02
N VAL A 192 -4.44 -1.09 -1.02
CA VAL A 192 -5.37 0.03 -0.87
C VAL A 192 -6.76 -0.49 -1.18
N GLU A 193 -7.60 -0.56 -0.16
CA GLU A 193 -8.96 -1.06 -0.27
C GLU A 193 -9.96 0.06 0.06
N GLY A 194 -11.04 0.14 -0.71
CA GLY A 194 -12.16 0.99 -0.36
C GLY A 194 -13.27 0.15 0.28
N SER A 195 -14.35 0.80 0.71
CA SER A 195 -15.35 0.16 1.57
C SER A 195 -16.36 -0.77 0.87
N ALA A 196 -16.48 -0.74 -0.46
CA ALA A 196 -17.52 -1.49 -1.17
C ALA A 196 -17.15 -2.96 -1.43
N ILE A 197 -18.10 -3.89 -1.20
CA ILE A 197 -17.95 -5.32 -1.50
C ILE A 197 -18.61 -5.62 -2.86
N GLY A 198 -17.84 -6.12 -3.83
CA GLY A 198 -18.36 -6.57 -5.12
C GLY A 198 -18.91 -5.46 -6.03
N ALA A 199 -18.57 -4.20 -5.75
CA ALA A 199 -18.96 -3.03 -6.53
C ALA A 199 -17.76 -2.10 -6.73
N SER A 200 -17.96 -1.10 -7.59
CA SER A 200 -17.05 0.03 -7.80
C SER A 200 -16.63 0.67 -6.49
N ASN A 201 -15.34 1.01 -6.36
CA ASN A 201 -14.78 1.34 -5.06
C ASN A 201 -13.75 2.45 -5.19
N THR A 202 -13.80 3.44 -4.32
CA THR A 202 -12.79 4.50 -4.34
C THR A 202 -11.57 4.05 -3.53
N ALA A 203 -10.52 3.63 -4.23
CA ALA A 203 -9.29 3.10 -3.65
C ALA A 203 -8.09 3.56 -4.49
N TYR A 204 -7.40 4.60 -4.02
CA TYR A 204 -6.28 5.19 -4.73
C TYR A 204 -5.19 5.75 -3.80
N ILE A 205 -4.01 5.98 -4.37
CA ILE A 205 -2.92 6.74 -3.77
C ILE A 205 -2.92 8.13 -4.40
N THR A 206 -3.00 9.17 -3.58
CA THR A 206 -2.93 10.57 -4.03
C THR A 206 -1.51 11.12 -3.99
N PHE A 207 -1.27 12.08 -4.87
CA PHE A 207 -0.08 12.93 -4.85
C PHE A 207 -0.54 14.38 -4.73
N ALA A 208 0.03 15.12 -3.79
CA ALA A 208 -0.32 16.51 -3.52
C ALA A 208 0.94 17.36 -3.32
N ASP A 209 0.82 18.67 -3.56
CA ASP A 209 1.85 19.63 -3.21
C ASP A 209 1.86 19.93 -1.69
N ALA A 210 2.85 20.72 -1.24
CA ALA A 210 2.96 21.09 0.17
C ALA A 210 1.81 21.97 0.69
N GLY A 211 1.02 22.58 -0.20
CA GLY A 211 -0.18 23.35 0.11
C GLY A 211 -1.45 22.49 0.19
N GLY A 212 -1.36 21.19 -0.11
CA GLY A 212 -2.48 20.26 -0.13
C GLY A 212 -3.23 20.19 -1.46
N THR A 213 -2.76 20.87 -2.52
CA THR A 213 -3.36 20.77 -3.85
C THR A 213 -3.05 19.42 -4.45
N LEU A 214 -4.08 18.69 -4.89
CA LEU A 214 -3.88 17.41 -5.56
C LEU A 214 -3.22 17.60 -6.93
N ILE A 215 -2.17 16.83 -7.19
CA ILE A 215 -1.41 16.79 -8.45
C ILE A 215 -1.91 15.64 -9.33
N GLY A 216 -2.27 14.51 -8.70
CA GLY A 216 -2.74 13.32 -9.41
C GLY A 216 -3.00 12.16 -8.46
N TYR A 217 -3.38 11.01 -9.02
CA TYR A 217 -3.57 9.77 -8.27
C TYR A 217 -3.34 8.54 -9.13
N VAL A 218 -3.11 7.41 -8.48
CA VAL A 218 -3.12 6.08 -9.10
C VAL A 218 -4.07 5.17 -8.34
N GLY A 219 -5.01 4.54 -9.05
CA GLY A 219 -5.99 3.62 -8.46
C GLY A 219 -7.39 3.78 -9.06
N ASP A 220 -8.40 3.23 -8.38
CA ASP A 220 -9.80 3.40 -8.75
C ASP A 220 -10.33 4.72 -8.15
N GLY A 221 -10.55 5.70 -9.03
CA GLY A 221 -11.03 7.04 -8.69
C GLY A 221 -12.55 7.21 -8.87
N SER A 222 -13.28 6.14 -9.16
CA SER A 222 -14.70 6.19 -9.53
C SER A 222 -15.51 5.25 -8.65
N THR A 223 -16.66 5.72 -8.17
CA THR A 223 -17.65 4.85 -7.52
C THR A 223 -18.60 4.19 -8.53
N GLY A 224 -18.38 4.37 -9.83
CA GLY A 224 -19.30 3.93 -10.89
C GLY A 224 -18.75 2.89 -11.87
N ASP A 225 -17.46 2.57 -11.80
CA ASP A 225 -16.81 1.56 -12.64
C ASP A 225 -15.73 0.80 -11.85
N ASN A 226 -14.99 -0.09 -12.52
CA ASN A 226 -13.86 -0.81 -11.95
C ASN A 226 -12.57 -0.41 -12.67
N ALA A 227 -12.49 0.82 -13.17
CA ALA A 227 -11.36 1.28 -13.96
C ALA A 227 -10.21 1.72 -13.04
N ILE A 228 -8.98 1.40 -13.45
CA ILE A 228 -7.78 1.90 -12.81
C ILE A 228 -7.26 3.08 -13.61
N TYR A 229 -7.08 4.21 -12.93
CA TYR A 229 -6.59 5.44 -13.52
C TYR A 229 -5.15 5.69 -13.10
N LEU A 230 -4.35 6.15 -14.06
CA LEU A 230 -3.12 6.91 -13.82
C LEU A 230 -3.47 8.35 -14.20
N SER A 231 -3.71 9.20 -13.21
CA SER A 231 -4.31 10.51 -13.43
C SER A 231 -3.39 11.63 -13.00
N SER A 232 -3.36 12.71 -13.79
CA SER A 232 -2.83 14.01 -13.40
C SER A 232 -3.93 15.05 -13.54
N TYR A 233 -4.05 15.93 -12.56
CA TYR A 233 -5.06 16.99 -12.57
C TYR A 233 -4.67 18.17 -13.47
N ASN A 234 -3.39 18.56 -13.45
CA ASN A 234 -2.89 19.77 -14.12
C ASN A 234 -1.67 19.50 -15.02
N GLY A 235 -1.24 18.25 -15.17
CA GLY A 235 -0.04 17.86 -15.89
C GLY A 235 -0.27 16.77 -16.94
N ASP A 236 0.84 16.33 -17.53
CA ASP A 236 0.87 15.22 -18.48
C ASP A 236 1.11 13.91 -17.72
N VAL A 237 0.58 12.80 -18.24
CA VAL A 237 0.88 11.45 -17.75
C VAL A 237 1.94 10.83 -18.66
N HIS A 238 3.06 10.40 -18.08
CA HIS A 238 4.15 9.79 -18.84
C HIS A 238 4.49 8.39 -18.33
N LEU A 239 4.76 7.48 -19.27
CA LEU A 239 5.42 6.21 -18.99
C LEU A 239 6.89 6.34 -19.42
N TYR A 240 7.79 6.48 -18.45
CA TYR A 240 9.22 6.65 -18.68
C TYR A 240 9.99 5.34 -18.61
N THR A 241 11.03 5.26 -19.44
CA THR A 241 12.08 4.24 -19.37
C THR A 241 13.43 4.96 -19.28
N LEU A 242 14.52 4.19 -19.16
CA LEU A 242 15.88 4.76 -19.24
C LEU A 242 16.18 5.47 -20.57
N PHE A 243 15.36 5.24 -21.61
CA PHE A 243 15.46 5.89 -22.92
C PHE A 243 14.51 7.09 -23.09
N GLY A 244 13.86 7.54 -22.01
CA GLY A 244 12.87 8.62 -22.03
C GLY A 244 11.41 8.15 -22.04
N ALA A 245 10.49 9.04 -22.39
CA ALA A 245 9.05 8.76 -22.39
C ALA A 245 8.67 7.80 -23.54
N ALA A 246 8.32 6.56 -23.19
CA ALA A 246 7.76 5.59 -24.12
C ALA A 246 6.34 5.98 -24.54
N LEU A 247 5.55 6.51 -23.60
CA LEU A 247 4.21 7.06 -23.83
C LEU A 247 4.06 8.38 -23.08
N THR A 248 3.42 9.36 -23.73
CA THR A 248 3.01 10.63 -23.15
C THR A 248 1.54 10.85 -23.45
N ALA A 249 0.71 11.06 -22.43
CA ALA A 249 -0.65 11.56 -22.57
C ALA A 249 -0.67 12.99 -22.03
N LYS A 250 -0.82 13.96 -22.93
CA LYS A 250 -0.84 15.38 -22.57
C LYS A 250 -2.17 15.78 -21.94
N SER A 251 -2.13 16.79 -21.07
CA SER A 251 -3.32 17.44 -20.51
C SER A 251 -4.29 17.99 -21.57
N ASN A 252 -3.80 18.29 -22.79
CA ASN A 252 -4.63 18.68 -23.94
C ASN A 252 -5.23 17.49 -24.74
N GLY A 253 -5.05 16.27 -24.24
CA GLY A 253 -5.56 15.03 -24.82
C GLY A 253 -4.78 14.49 -26.02
N ASN A 254 -3.58 15.00 -26.31
CA ASN A 254 -2.71 14.42 -27.35
C ASN A 254 -1.87 13.28 -26.76
N VAL A 255 -1.68 12.21 -27.53
CA VAL A 255 -0.87 11.05 -27.15
C VAL A 255 0.39 10.99 -28.00
N GLY A 256 1.55 10.91 -27.36
CA GLY A 256 2.85 10.66 -27.99
C GLY A 256 3.37 9.28 -27.65
N ILE A 257 3.88 8.54 -28.64
CA ILE A 257 4.64 7.30 -28.44
C ILE A 257 6.07 7.53 -28.92
N GLY A 258 7.03 7.43 -28.00
CA GLY A 258 8.44 7.78 -28.25
C GLY A 258 8.69 9.30 -28.39
N THR A 259 7.75 10.14 -27.96
CA THR A 259 7.88 11.60 -27.93
C THR A 259 7.12 12.20 -26.75
N THR A 260 7.64 13.29 -26.19
CA THR A 260 6.96 14.10 -25.16
C THR A 260 6.22 15.32 -25.74
N THR A 261 6.42 15.60 -27.03
CA THR A 261 5.84 16.75 -27.73
C THR A 261 5.03 16.29 -28.94
N PRO A 262 3.92 15.56 -28.75
CA PRO A 262 3.06 15.15 -29.86
C PRO A 262 2.45 16.36 -30.58
N ASN A 263 2.67 16.44 -31.89
CA ASN A 263 2.14 17.52 -32.76
C ASN A 263 0.75 17.21 -33.35
N ALA A 264 0.21 16.02 -33.07
CA ALA A 264 -1.11 15.57 -33.48
C ALA A 264 -1.80 14.84 -32.32
N LYS A 265 -3.08 14.47 -32.49
CA LYS A 265 -3.81 13.71 -31.48
C LYS A 265 -3.12 12.39 -31.12
N LEU A 266 -2.49 11.75 -32.11
CA LEU A 266 -1.59 10.62 -31.93
C LEU A 266 -0.31 10.89 -32.76
N ASP A 267 0.83 11.01 -32.09
CA ASP A 267 2.17 11.16 -32.72
C ASP A 267 3.04 9.97 -32.31
N VAL A 268 3.36 9.11 -33.27
CA VAL A 268 4.18 7.92 -33.03
C VAL A 268 5.52 8.06 -33.75
N ARG A 269 6.62 7.95 -32.99
CA ARG A 269 7.98 7.97 -33.53
C ARG A 269 8.46 6.57 -33.87
N GLY A 270 8.03 6.05 -35.02
CA GLY A 270 8.43 4.73 -35.49
C GLY A 270 7.36 4.08 -36.36
N ASP A 271 7.60 2.81 -36.71
CA ASP A 271 6.62 1.99 -37.42
C ASP A 271 5.52 1.51 -36.45
N ILE A 272 4.29 1.42 -36.93
CA ILE A 272 3.15 0.90 -36.16
C ILE A 272 2.78 -0.48 -36.72
N ARG A 273 2.80 -1.50 -35.85
CA ARG A 273 2.21 -2.81 -36.17
C ARG A 273 0.72 -2.81 -35.86
N LEU A 274 -0.08 -3.30 -36.80
CA LEU A 274 -1.54 -3.34 -36.74
C LEU A 274 -2.05 -4.76 -36.98
N GLY A 275 -3.28 -5.02 -36.53
CA GLY A 275 -3.92 -6.33 -36.56
C GLY A 275 -3.63 -7.17 -35.31
N SER A 276 -4.46 -8.19 -35.07
CA SER A 276 -4.40 -9.04 -33.86
C SER A 276 -3.06 -9.76 -33.64
N THR A 277 -2.27 -9.92 -34.70
CA THR A 277 -0.94 -10.55 -34.66
C THR A 277 0.18 -9.62 -35.17
N GLY A 278 -0.12 -8.33 -35.38
CA GLY A 278 0.84 -7.38 -35.94
C GLY A 278 1.23 -7.66 -37.39
N GLN A 279 0.35 -8.32 -38.15
CA GLN A 279 0.59 -8.70 -39.54
C GLN A 279 0.64 -7.50 -40.51
N TYR A 280 0.06 -6.37 -40.11
CA TYR A 280 0.03 -5.15 -40.91
C TYR A 280 1.03 -4.14 -40.34
N TYR A 281 1.61 -3.32 -41.22
CA TYR A 281 2.58 -2.29 -40.86
C TYR A 281 2.15 -0.95 -41.45
N ALA A 282 2.02 0.06 -40.60
CA ALA A 282 2.12 1.44 -41.03
C ALA A 282 3.58 1.86 -40.80
N ALA A 283 4.39 1.74 -41.85
CA ALA A 283 5.79 2.14 -41.80
C ALA A 283 5.92 3.65 -41.66
N LYS A 284 6.92 4.10 -40.93
CA LYS A 284 7.29 5.52 -40.88
C LYS A 284 7.70 5.97 -42.28
N SER A 285 7.16 7.10 -42.71
CA SER A 285 7.67 7.83 -43.88
C SER A 285 8.53 9.01 -43.41
N ASN A 286 9.48 9.42 -44.25
CA ASN A 286 10.21 10.68 -44.07
C ASN A 286 9.45 11.89 -44.65
N ARG A 287 8.24 11.66 -45.17
CA ARG A 287 7.31 12.65 -45.73
C ARG A 287 5.93 12.50 -45.11
N ASN A 288 5.09 13.52 -45.24
CA ASN A 288 3.69 13.47 -44.81
C ASN A 288 2.83 12.78 -45.90
N ASP A 289 3.13 11.51 -46.19
CA ASP A 289 2.44 10.79 -47.25
C ASP A 289 0.96 10.57 -46.89
N HIS A 290 0.08 11.15 -47.69
CA HIS A 290 -1.34 10.87 -47.70
C HIS A 290 -1.62 9.69 -48.65
N MET A 291 -2.39 8.69 -48.18
CA MET A 291 -2.81 7.55 -49.00
C MET A 291 -4.32 7.45 -49.01
N LEU A 292 -4.91 7.44 -50.21
CA LEU A 292 -6.33 7.23 -50.42
C LEU A 292 -6.55 5.95 -51.23
N ARG A 293 -7.51 5.12 -50.83
CA ARG A 293 -7.90 3.91 -51.55
C ARG A 293 -9.40 3.90 -51.81
N GLY A 294 -9.81 3.38 -52.96
CA GLY A 294 -11.22 3.26 -53.28
C GLY A 294 -11.52 2.26 -54.38
N THR A 295 -12.81 1.95 -54.50
CA THR A 295 -13.39 1.18 -55.61
C THR A 295 -14.44 2.03 -56.31
N VAL A 296 -14.41 2.06 -57.63
CA VAL A 296 -15.42 2.70 -58.47
C VAL A 296 -16.15 1.61 -59.25
N ASN A 297 -17.48 1.60 -59.15
CA ASN A 297 -18.34 0.67 -59.88
C ASN A 297 -18.44 1.06 -61.36
N THR A 298 -18.90 0.13 -62.20
CA THR A 298 -19.06 0.37 -63.65
C THR A 298 -19.91 1.59 -63.99
N ASN A 299 -20.96 1.86 -63.20
CA ASN A 299 -21.84 3.01 -63.38
C ASN A 299 -21.29 4.32 -62.77
N GLY A 300 -20.05 4.33 -62.29
CA GLY A 300 -19.41 5.50 -61.68
C GLY A 300 -19.81 5.77 -60.24
N THR A 301 -20.59 4.91 -59.58
CA THR A 301 -20.82 5.05 -58.13
C THR A 301 -19.61 4.54 -57.33
N ILE A 302 -19.43 5.07 -56.12
CA ILE A 302 -18.38 4.61 -55.21
C ILE A 302 -18.79 3.24 -54.66
N GLY A 303 -17.97 2.23 -54.94
CA GLY A 303 -18.11 0.88 -54.38
C GLY A 303 -17.50 0.77 -52.99
N SER A 304 -16.38 1.45 -52.73
CA SER A 304 -15.75 1.56 -51.40
C SER A 304 -14.78 2.74 -51.32
N GLY A 305 -14.49 3.21 -50.11
CA GLY A 305 -13.60 4.33 -49.83
C GLY A 305 -14.34 5.64 -49.54
N THR A 306 -13.60 6.61 -49.01
CA THR A 306 -14.08 7.97 -48.68
C THR A 306 -13.03 9.01 -49.11
N GLY A 307 -13.39 10.31 -49.09
CA GLY A 307 -12.47 11.40 -49.45
C GLY A 307 -12.38 11.71 -50.94
N PHE A 308 -13.31 11.18 -51.75
CA PHE A 308 -13.45 11.50 -53.17
C PHE A 308 -14.91 11.39 -53.62
N SER A 309 -15.21 12.01 -54.76
CA SER A 309 -16.42 11.77 -55.55
C SER A 309 -16.04 11.33 -56.96
N VAL A 310 -17.01 10.79 -57.72
CA VAL A 310 -16.77 10.35 -59.09
C VAL A 310 -17.76 11.02 -60.02
N SER A 311 -17.25 11.60 -61.10
CA SER A 311 -18.04 12.05 -62.24
C SER A 311 -17.83 11.07 -63.39
N HIS A 312 -18.93 10.58 -63.97
CA HIS A 312 -18.90 9.58 -65.02
C HIS A 312 -20.08 9.79 -65.98
N THR A 313 -19.82 9.64 -67.28
CA THR A 313 -20.85 9.59 -68.31
C THR A 313 -20.94 8.18 -68.85
N ALA A 314 -22.12 7.56 -68.77
CA ALA A 314 -22.33 6.19 -69.22
C ALA A 314 -21.91 6.00 -70.69
N GLY A 315 -21.21 4.91 -70.96
CA GLY A 315 -20.65 4.52 -72.24
C GLY A 315 -19.32 5.16 -72.60
N SER A 316 -18.84 6.15 -71.83
CA SER A 316 -17.59 6.85 -72.15
C SER A 316 -16.33 6.05 -71.82
N GLY A 317 -16.40 5.13 -70.87
CA GLY A 317 -15.22 4.54 -70.24
C GLY A 317 -14.36 5.54 -69.47
N ILE A 318 -14.81 6.77 -69.23
CA ILE A 318 -14.04 7.80 -68.54
C ILE A 318 -14.65 8.07 -67.16
N TYR A 319 -13.78 8.07 -66.15
CA TYR A 319 -14.14 8.35 -64.76
C TYR A 319 -13.24 9.47 -64.24
N VAL A 320 -13.84 10.53 -63.71
CA VAL A 320 -13.10 11.61 -63.04
C VAL A 320 -13.30 11.44 -61.54
N ILE A 321 -12.22 11.10 -60.85
CA ILE A 321 -12.17 11.01 -59.39
C ILE A 321 -11.83 12.41 -58.88
N ASN A 322 -12.79 13.08 -58.24
CA ASN A 322 -12.58 14.40 -57.65
C ASN A 322 -12.20 14.23 -56.18
N TRP A 323 -11.09 14.82 -55.75
CA TRP A 323 -10.62 14.71 -54.37
C TRP A 323 -11.38 15.66 -53.47
N SER A 324 -11.90 15.17 -52.34
CA SER A 324 -12.60 16.03 -51.36
C SER A 324 -11.66 17.03 -50.70
N THR A 325 -10.39 16.64 -50.51
CA THR A 325 -9.30 17.53 -50.10
C THR A 325 -8.25 17.53 -51.20
N PRO A 326 -7.90 18.68 -51.78
CA PRO A 326 -6.84 18.76 -52.78
C PRO A 326 -5.49 18.31 -52.21
N TRP A 327 -4.71 17.62 -53.02
CA TRP A 327 -3.33 17.25 -52.71
C TRP A 327 -2.41 18.48 -52.83
N ALA A 328 -1.31 18.51 -52.08
CA ALA A 328 -0.32 19.57 -52.23
C ALA A 328 0.39 19.49 -53.58
N THR A 329 0.60 18.27 -54.09
CA THR A 329 1.11 17.97 -55.42
C THR A 329 0.28 16.88 -56.09
N ALA A 330 0.32 16.76 -57.42
CA ALA A 330 -0.45 15.73 -58.12
C ALA A 330 -0.07 14.33 -57.59
N PRO A 331 -1.03 13.51 -57.11
CA PRO A 331 -0.70 12.22 -56.50
C PRO A 331 -0.25 11.20 -57.54
N THR A 332 0.52 10.22 -57.11
CA THR A 332 0.72 8.99 -57.89
C THR A 332 -0.49 8.10 -57.70
N LEU A 333 -1.16 7.72 -58.79
CA LEU A 333 -2.32 6.83 -58.75
C LEU A 333 -2.04 5.55 -59.53
N VAL A 334 -2.42 4.41 -58.95
CA VAL A 334 -2.48 3.12 -59.65
C VAL A 334 -3.94 2.67 -59.63
N ALA A 335 -4.47 2.28 -60.80
CA ALA A 335 -5.81 1.74 -60.97
C ALA A 335 -5.74 0.32 -61.52
N SER A 336 -6.67 -0.55 -61.10
CA SER A 336 -6.77 -1.93 -61.55
C SER A 336 -8.24 -2.27 -61.81
N SER A 337 -8.53 -2.80 -62.99
CA SER A 337 -9.92 -3.16 -63.35
C SER A 337 -10.45 -4.27 -62.44
N ILE A 338 -11.73 -4.16 -62.06
CA ILE A 338 -12.47 -5.25 -61.38
C ILE A 338 -13.37 -6.02 -62.35
N ALA A 339 -13.52 -5.51 -63.58
CA ALA A 339 -14.26 -6.17 -64.64
C ALA A 339 -13.33 -7.08 -65.48
N VAL A 340 -13.81 -8.28 -65.80
CA VAL A 340 -13.11 -9.24 -66.67
C VAL A 340 -12.93 -8.65 -68.07
N ALA A 341 -11.79 -8.94 -68.72
CA ALA A 341 -11.44 -8.46 -70.07
C ALA A 341 -11.46 -6.92 -70.21
N ARG A 342 -11.13 -6.20 -69.13
CA ARG A 342 -11.05 -4.73 -69.11
C ARG A 342 -9.71 -4.25 -68.59
N LYS A 343 -9.30 -3.08 -69.03
CA LYS A 343 -8.12 -2.35 -68.56
C LYS A 343 -8.57 -1.10 -67.82
N ALA A 344 -7.93 -0.77 -66.71
CA ALA A 344 -8.02 0.54 -66.07
C ALA A 344 -6.66 1.22 -66.20
N HIS A 345 -6.63 2.48 -66.61
CA HIS A 345 -5.39 3.24 -66.75
C HIS A 345 -5.61 4.69 -66.32
N VAL A 346 -4.57 5.28 -65.74
CA VAL A 346 -4.59 6.69 -65.34
C VAL A 346 -4.28 7.54 -66.57
N ILE A 347 -5.19 8.44 -66.93
CA ILE A 347 -5.02 9.34 -68.08
C ILE A 347 -4.31 10.61 -67.64
N GLN A 348 -4.73 11.18 -66.51
CA GLN A 348 -4.13 12.39 -65.94
C GLN A 348 -4.35 12.41 -64.43
N SER A 349 -3.35 12.90 -63.71
CA SER A 349 -3.48 13.17 -62.27
C SER A 349 -3.18 14.65 -62.00
N GLN A 350 -4.08 15.27 -61.25
CA GLN A 350 -4.00 16.66 -60.82
C GLN A 350 -4.26 16.74 -59.31
N THR A 351 -3.95 17.89 -58.70
CA THR A 351 -4.12 18.10 -57.26
C THR A 351 -5.58 18.01 -56.81
N THR A 352 -6.54 18.32 -57.68
CA THR A 352 -7.98 18.32 -57.35
C THR A 352 -8.75 17.13 -57.92
N PHE A 353 -8.21 16.45 -58.94
CA PHE A 353 -8.86 15.27 -59.52
C PHE A 353 -7.87 14.34 -60.23
N THR A 354 -8.32 13.13 -60.55
CA THR A 354 -7.62 12.21 -61.46
C THR A 354 -8.60 11.59 -62.43
N THR A 355 -8.24 11.52 -63.71
CA THR A 355 -9.05 10.84 -64.72
C THR A 355 -8.52 9.44 -64.93
N VAL A 356 -9.41 8.45 -64.79
CA VAL A 356 -9.15 7.05 -65.06
C VAL A 356 -9.97 6.63 -66.27
N GLY A 357 -9.30 6.03 -67.25
CA GLY A 357 -9.92 5.42 -68.41
C GLY A 357 -10.11 3.92 -68.22
N SER A 358 -11.25 3.42 -68.68
CA SER A 358 -11.56 2.01 -68.83
C SER A 358 -11.71 1.66 -70.31
N SER A 359 -11.14 0.54 -70.73
CA SER A 359 -11.22 0.05 -72.10
C SER A 359 -11.28 -1.48 -72.15
N ASN A 360 -11.70 -2.04 -73.28
CA ASN A 360 -11.52 -3.47 -73.55
C ASN A 360 -10.04 -3.81 -73.83
N GLU A 361 -9.78 -5.09 -74.09
CA GLU A 361 -8.45 -5.61 -74.42
C GLU A 361 -7.84 -4.97 -75.68
N THR A 362 -8.67 -4.49 -76.61
CA THR A 362 -8.28 -3.80 -77.84
C THR A 362 -8.18 -2.28 -77.68
N ASN A 363 -8.19 -1.75 -76.45
CA ASN A 363 -8.10 -0.32 -76.11
C ASN A 363 -9.28 0.55 -76.60
N THR A 364 -10.43 -0.04 -76.89
CA THR A 364 -11.66 0.70 -77.16
C THR A 364 -12.25 1.18 -75.83
N PRO A 365 -12.51 2.50 -75.64
CA PRO A 365 -13.11 3.02 -74.43
C PRO A 365 -14.45 2.37 -74.14
N MET A 366 -14.65 1.94 -72.90
CA MET A 366 -15.94 1.43 -72.42
C MET A 366 -15.97 1.28 -70.92
N ASP A 367 -17.18 1.38 -70.35
CA ASP A 367 -17.38 1.36 -68.91
C ASP A 367 -16.91 0.05 -68.28
N GLY A 368 -16.24 0.20 -67.14
CA GLY A 368 -15.67 -0.88 -66.36
C GLY A 368 -15.23 -0.34 -65.01
N GLY A 369 -15.73 -0.97 -63.93
CA GLY A 369 -15.28 -0.62 -62.60
C GLY A 369 -13.80 -0.92 -62.37
N PHE A 370 -13.21 -0.26 -61.37
CA PHE A 370 -11.81 -0.44 -60.98
C PHE A 370 -11.59 -0.16 -59.49
N THR A 371 -10.52 -0.71 -58.92
CA THR A 371 -9.93 -0.26 -57.65
C THR A 371 -8.78 0.69 -57.93
N PHE A 372 -8.50 1.58 -56.99
CA PHE A 372 -7.33 2.45 -57.07
C PHE A 372 -6.67 2.70 -55.72
N ILE A 373 -5.39 3.06 -55.78
CA ILE A 373 -4.61 3.62 -54.68
C ILE A 373 -3.97 4.91 -55.19
N ALA A 374 -4.20 6.01 -54.49
CA ALA A 374 -3.55 7.30 -54.71
C ALA A 374 -2.61 7.59 -53.51
N MET A 375 -1.38 8.00 -53.78
CA MET A 375 -0.41 8.41 -52.76
C MET A 375 0.34 9.68 -53.17
N GLY A 376 0.60 10.56 -52.22
CA GLY A 376 1.28 11.83 -52.44
C GLY A 376 1.34 12.67 -51.17
N GLU A 377 1.86 13.89 -51.28
CA GLU A 377 1.97 14.87 -50.18
C GLU A 377 0.74 15.78 -50.07
#